data_AF-A0AAN6GHM5-F1
#
_entry.id   AF-A0AAN6GHM5-F1
#
_cell.length_a   1.000
_cell.length_b   1.000
_cell.length_c   1.000
_cell.angle_alpha   90.00
_cell.angle_beta   90.00
_cell.angle_gamma   90.00
#
_symmetry.space_group_name_H-M   'P 1'
#
loop_
_entity.id
_entity.type
_entity.pdbx_description
1 polymer ?
#
loop_
_entity_poly.entity_id
_entity_poly.type
_entity_poly.pdbx_seq_one_letter_code
_entity_poly.pdbx_strand_id
1 'polypeptide(L)'
;MSTPTSASGSGYGFPGPSAAASTSSSSAGGPAGAGVTASAGINAGAVSAASPSPYSGLPPPPPLLSATLLASASAGGANGASSGPSSSAPPSVRSTTASPRPKFETDTLSTYLRNHLAARLHGVAWNRDKDKTRALTTELAQSAKAKMLEIAPRGFKFVVNVQLVENLGQGGRGDMACHWEESDQVVQELYSNDRILCTVTCFAVRAF
;
A
#
# COMPACT_ATOMS: atom_id res chain seq x y z
N MET A 1 18.07 -42.23 -55.41
CA MET A 1 17.05 -43.26 -55.24
C MET A 1 17.36 -44.04 -53.97
N SER A 2 16.42 -43.99 -53.03
CA SER A 2 16.12 -44.96 -51.95
C SER A 2 17.10 -45.18 -50.78
N THR A 3 16.60 -44.83 -49.60
CA THR A 3 17.03 -45.13 -48.21
C THR A 3 16.96 -46.63 -47.87
N PRO A 4 17.51 -47.14 -46.73
CA PRO A 4 16.76 -47.13 -45.45
C PRO A 4 17.56 -47.07 -44.11
N THR A 5 16.90 -46.51 -43.09
CA THR A 5 16.69 -46.98 -41.70
C THR A 5 17.87 -47.39 -40.79
N SER A 6 18.02 -46.71 -39.64
CA SER A 6 17.74 -47.31 -38.32
C SER A 6 17.70 -46.27 -37.18
N ALA A 7 16.70 -46.40 -36.32
CA ALA A 7 16.45 -45.63 -35.11
C ALA A 7 16.84 -46.46 -33.88
N SER A 8 17.34 -45.81 -32.82
CA SER A 8 17.43 -46.41 -31.49
C SER A 8 17.35 -45.30 -30.45
N GLY A 9 16.22 -45.25 -29.73
CA GLY A 9 15.99 -44.39 -28.59
C GLY A 9 16.43 -45.02 -27.27
N SER A 10 16.72 -44.18 -26.28
CA SER A 10 16.82 -44.45 -24.83
C SER A 10 17.14 -43.10 -24.16
N GLY A 11 16.53 -42.62 -23.09
CA GLY A 11 15.49 -43.17 -22.23
C GLY A 11 14.89 -42.02 -21.40
N TYR A 12 13.64 -42.22 -20.98
CA TYR A 12 12.98 -41.35 -20.01
C TYR A 12 13.30 -41.87 -18.61
N GLY A 13 13.90 -41.02 -17.77
CA GLY A 13 14.06 -41.26 -16.34
C GLY A 13 13.03 -40.43 -15.57
N PHE A 14 12.08 -41.09 -14.91
CA PHE A 14 11.25 -40.49 -13.87
C PHE A 14 11.61 -41.11 -12.50
N PRO A 15 11.62 -40.31 -11.43
CA PRO A 15 12.04 -40.73 -10.09
C PRO A 15 10.96 -41.53 -9.36
N GLY A 16 11.40 -42.53 -8.59
CA GLY A 16 10.55 -43.33 -7.70
C GLY A 16 10.22 -42.63 -6.38
N PRO A 17 9.08 -42.97 -5.73
CA PRO A 17 8.75 -42.50 -4.39
C PRO A 17 9.41 -43.38 -3.32
N SER A 18 10.19 -42.78 -2.41
CA SER A 18 10.70 -43.46 -1.22
C SER A 18 9.75 -43.25 -0.05
N ALA A 19 9.38 -44.36 0.57
CA ALA A 19 8.49 -44.48 1.72
C ALA A 19 9.13 -43.90 2.99
N ALA A 20 8.36 -43.15 3.78
CA ALA A 20 8.70 -42.83 5.16
C ALA A 20 7.81 -43.62 6.10
N ALA A 21 8.46 -44.49 6.88
CA ALA A 21 7.86 -45.36 7.87
C ALA A 21 7.50 -44.60 9.16
N SER A 22 6.36 -44.98 9.72
CA SER A 22 5.90 -44.72 11.07
C SER A 22 6.77 -45.41 12.13
N THR A 23 7.10 -44.71 13.22
CA THR A 23 7.47 -45.33 14.50
C THR A 23 6.94 -44.50 15.68
N SER A 24 6.44 -45.22 16.67
CA SER A 24 5.76 -44.78 17.89
C SER A 24 6.57 -45.17 19.13
N SER A 25 6.64 -44.29 20.14
CA SER A 25 6.86 -44.60 21.57
C SER A 25 6.67 -43.28 22.36
N SER A 26 5.78 -43.08 23.36
CA SER A 26 5.42 -43.78 24.61
C SER A 26 6.37 -43.52 25.79
N SER A 27 5.99 -42.61 26.71
CA SER A 27 6.15 -42.64 28.19
C SER A 27 5.76 -41.25 28.75
N ALA A 28 4.68 -41.05 29.53
CA ALA A 28 4.35 -41.47 30.90
C ALA A 28 5.10 -40.70 32.01
N GLY A 29 4.36 -39.90 32.81
CA GLY A 29 4.75 -39.47 34.17
C GLY A 29 4.40 -38.02 34.56
N GLY A 30 3.33 -37.83 35.36
CA GLY A 30 3.10 -36.60 36.17
C GLY A 30 4.01 -36.54 37.42
N PRO A 31 3.78 -35.68 38.45
CA PRO A 31 2.47 -35.26 38.96
C PRO A 31 2.34 -33.78 39.44
N ALA A 32 1.19 -33.53 40.06
CA ALA A 32 0.60 -32.33 40.64
C ALA A 32 1.45 -31.43 41.57
N GLY A 33 1.06 -30.16 41.62
CA GLY A 33 1.37 -29.22 42.70
C GLY A 33 0.42 -28.01 42.66
N ALA A 34 -0.40 -27.87 43.69
CA ALA A 34 -1.45 -26.87 43.84
C ALA A 34 -1.01 -25.67 44.71
N GLY A 35 -1.76 -24.57 44.61
CA GLY A 35 -1.75 -23.42 45.53
C GLY A 35 -0.97 -22.22 44.99
N VAL A 36 -1.38 -20.96 45.17
CA VAL A 36 -2.42 -20.34 45.99
C VAL A 36 -2.57 -18.87 45.54
N THR A 37 -3.81 -18.36 45.57
CA THR A 37 -4.25 -16.97 45.87
C THR A 37 -3.28 -15.78 45.75
N ALA A 38 -3.71 -14.73 45.03
CA ALA A 38 -3.97 -13.42 45.63
C ALA A 38 -4.67 -12.45 44.65
N SER A 39 -5.80 -11.93 45.12
CA SER A 39 -6.55 -10.78 44.62
C SER A 39 -6.15 -9.53 45.41
N ALA A 40 -5.84 -8.44 44.70
CA ALA A 40 -5.92 -7.03 45.12
C ALA A 40 -5.66 -6.20 43.85
N GLY A 41 -6.45 -5.21 43.41
CA GLY A 41 -7.21 -4.23 44.18
C GLY A 41 -6.41 -2.92 44.24
N ILE A 42 -6.85 -1.93 43.46
CA ILE A 42 -6.68 -0.45 43.58
C ILE A 42 -5.26 0.16 43.62
N ASN A 43 -4.94 1.03 42.64
CA ASN A 43 -4.97 2.49 42.87
C ASN A 43 -4.89 3.34 41.59
N ALA A 44 -5.56 4.48 41.63
CA ALA A 44 -5.52 5.57 40.67
C ALA A 44 -4.36 6.54 40.97
N GLY A 45 -3.89 7.25 39.94
CA GLY A 45 -3.23 8.56 40.09
C GLY A 45 -1.70 8.58 40.05
N ALA A 46 -1.13 8.99 38.91
CA ALA A 46 0.07 9.83 38.81
C ALA A 46 0.25 10.28 37.35
N VAL A 47 -0.26 11.46 36.97
CA VAL A 47 0.50 12.68 36.62
C VAL A 47 1.90 12.50 36.00
N SER A 48 2.03 13.03 34.78
CA SER A 48 3.15 13.76 34.17
C SER A 48 4.60 13.34 34.47
N ALA A 49 5.29 12.90 33.41
CA ALA A 49 6.67 13.30 33.15
C ALA A 49 6.91 13.35 31.64
N ALA A 50 6.79 14.56 31.09
CA ALA A 50 7.26 14.89 29.74
C ALA A 50 8.79 14.82 29.73
N SER A 51 9.35 14.05 28.80
CA SER A 51 10.79 14.06 28.54
C SER A 51 11.17 15.28 27.67
N PRO A 52 12.27 15.99 27.96
CA PRO A 52 12.66 17.20 27.25
C PRO A 52 13.35 16.92 25.91
N SER A 53 12.86 17.57 24.85
CA SER A 53 13.49 17.60 23.52
C SER A 53 14.70 18.53 23.50
N PRO A 54 15.89 18.09 23.06
CA PRO A 54 17.06 18.95 22.90
C PRO A 54 17.15 19.50 21.46
N TYR A 55 16.30 20.47 21.11
CA TYR A 55 16.46 21.26 19.89
C TYR A 55 16.02 22.71 20.14
N SER A 56 16.83 23.43 20.92
CA SER A 56 16.79 24.89 21.02
C SER A 56 17.91 25.45 20.15
N GLY A 57 17.60 26.07 19.01
CA GLY A 57 18.65 26.77 18.25
C GLY A 57 18.45 27.06 16.76
N LEU A 58 17.23 27.02 16.21
CA LEU A 58 17.00 27.54 14.85
C LEU A 58 16.30 28.90 14.92
N PRO A 59 16.80 29.93 14.21
CA PRO A 59 16.18 31.25 14.18
C PRO A 59 14.83 31.21 13.45
N PRO A 60 13.88 32.10 13.82
CA PRO A 60 12.57 32.19 13.17
C PRO A 60 12.71 32.66 11.71
N PRO A 61 11.83 32.20 10.79
CA PRO A 61 11.76 32.74 9.44
C PRO A 61 11.26 34.19 9.46
N PRO A 62 11.76 35.08 8.57
CA PRO A 62 11.29 36.46 8.48
C PRO A 62 9.84 36.53 7.96
N PRO A 63 9.05 37.53 8.41
CA PRO A 63 7.69 37.73 7.91
C PRO A 63 7.70 38.27 6.47
N LEU A 64 6.90 37.65 5.60
CA LEU A 64 6.62 38.16 4.26
C LEU A 64 5.73 39.40 4.38
N LEU A 65 6.30 40.57 4.12
CA LEU A 65 5.59 41.83 4.06
C LEU A 65 4.71 41.89 2.80
N SER A 66 3.42 42.10 3.02
CA SER A 66 2.46 42.52 2.00
C SER A 66 2.84 43.89 1.45
N ALA A 67 2.87 44.03 0.12
CA ALA A 67 2.96 45.32 -0.55
C ALA A 67 1.66 45.60 -1.31
N THR A 68 0.98 46.70 -0.96
CA THR A 68 -0.16 47.25 -1.70
C THR A 68 0.02 48.76 -1.82
N LEU A 69 -0.43 49.30 -2.98
CA LEU A 69 -0.71 50.69 -3.38
C LEU A 69 0.45 51.45 -4.08
N LEU A 70 0.29 51.81 -5.37
CA LEU A 70 -0.31 53.03 -5.98
C LEU A 70 0.68 54.23 -5.88
N ALA A 71 1.00 55.10 -6.85
CA ALA A 71 0.34 55.59 -8.06
C ALA A 71 1.32 56.42 -8.97
N SER A 72 0.98 56.52 -10.27
CA SER A 72 0.92 57.74 -11.15
C SER A 72 2.11 58.45 -11.83
N ALA A 73 1.82 58.77 -13.12
CA ALA A 73 2.28 59.83 -14.05
C ALA A 73 3.62 59.64 -14.80
N SER A 74 3.82 59.98 -16.09
CA SER A 74 3.01 60.51 -17.21
C SER A 74 3.91 60.61 -18.49
N ALA A 75 3.31 60.92 -19.66
CA ALA A 75 3.88 61.16 -21.01
C ALA A 75 4.16 59.89 -21.85
N GLY A 76 3.74 59.73 -23.10
CA GLY A 76 3.06 60.58 -24.09
C GLY A 76 3.29 59.94 -25.46
N GLY A 77 2.30 59.93 -26.36
CA GLY A 77 2.49 59.47 -27.75
C GLY A 77 1.22 58.96 -28.42
N ALA A 78 0.71 59.75 -29.37
CA ALA A 78 -0.47 59.50 -30.18
C ALA A 78 -0.22 58.51 -31.33
N ASN A 79 -1.21 57.69 -31.67
CA ASN A 79 -1.82 57.60 -33.02
C ASN A 79 -2.72 56.36 -33.18
N GLY A 80 -3.81 56.53 -33.93
CA GLY A 80 -4.33 55.46 -34.78
C GLY A 80 -5.67 54.84 -34.37
N ALA A 81 -6.75 55.40 -34.88
CA ALA A 81 -8.09 54.81 -34.86
C ALA A 81 -8.16 53.49 -35.64
N SER A 82 -8.91 52.51 -35.13
CA SER A 82 -9.92 51.80 -35.93
C SER A 82 -10.85 51.01 -35.01
N SER A 83 -12.14 51.31 -35.18
CA SER A 83 -13.30 50.68 -34.59
C SER A 83 -13.52 49.27 -35.13
N GLY A 84 -13.68 48.29 -34.24
CA GLY A 84 -14.14 46.93 -34.55
C GLY A 84 -15.13 46.46 -33.48
N PRO A 85 -16.34 45.98 -33.85
CA PRO A 85 -17.40 45.68 -32.89
C PRO A 85 -17.10 44.44 -32.04
N SER A 86 -17.43 44.58 -30.77
CA SER A 86 -17.48 43.57 -29.72
C SER A 86 -18.23 42.31 -30.15
N SER A 87 -17.50 41.22 -30.38
CA SER A 87 -18.08 39.88 -30.37
C SER A 87 -18.17 39.40 -28.93
N SER A 88 -19.31 39.65 -28.29
CA SER A 88 -19.66 39.03 -27.01
C SER A 88 -19.90 37.54 -27.25
N ALA A 89 -18.87 36.72 -27.03
CA ALA A 89 -19.02 35.27 -26.97
C ALA A 89 -19.97 34.93 -25.79
N PRO A 90 -20.99 34.07 -25.98
CA PRO A 90 -21.86 33.66 -24.89
C PRO A 90 -21.02 32.92 -23.83
N PRO A 91 -21.28 33.12 -22.53
CA PRO A 91 -20.69 32.27 -21.51
C PRO A 91 -21.15 30.84 -21.82
N SER A 92 -20.20 29.99 -22.22
CA SER A 92 -20.42 28.56 -22.37
C SER A 92 -20.85 28.04 -21.02
N VAL A 93 -22.17 27.86 -20.86
CA VAL A 93 -22.78 27.14 -19.74
C VAL A 93 -22.26 25.71 -19.89
N ARG A 94 -21.09 25.43 -19.31
CA ARG A 94 -20.64 24.06 -19.08
C ARG A 94 -21.67 23.48 -18.14
N SER A 95 -22.60 22.70 -18.70
CA SER A 95 -23.48 21.83 -17.96
C SER A 95 -22.62 20.99 -17.03
N THR A 96 -22.56 21.38 -15.76
CA THR A 96 -21.98 20.59 -14.66
C THR A 96 -22.94 19.47 -14.28
N THR A 97 -23.54 18.82 -15.27
CA THR A 97 -24.30 17.59 -15.09
C THR A 97 -23.26 16.52 -14.77
N ALA A 98 -22.88 16.45 -13.50
CA ALA A 98 -22.06 15.40 -12.95
C ALA A 98 -22.81 14.09 -13.15
N SER A 99 -22.54 13.40 -14.25
CA SER A 99 -22.89 11.99 -14.36
C SER A 99 -22.30 11.28 -13.14
N PRO A 100 -23.03 10.37 -12.48
CA PRO A 100 -22.49 9.61 -11.36
C PRO A 100 -21.29 8.81 -11.86
N ARG A 101 -20.08 9.35 -11.67
CA ARG A 101 -18.86 8.66 -12.06
C ARG A 101 -18.69 7.49 -11.09
N PRO A 102 -18.49 6.25 -11.58
CA PRO A 102 -18.29 5.11 -10.71
C PRO A 102 -17.09 5.37 -9.80
N LYS A 103 -17.32 5.31 -8.49
CA LYS A 103 -16.28 5.41 -7.46
C LYS A 103 -15.83 4.00 -7.08
N PHE A 104 -14.55 3.85 -6.82
CA PHE A 104 -14.01 2.57 -6.34
C PHE A 104 -14.27 2.45 -4.83
N GLU A 105 -14.89 1.35 -4.42
CA GLU A 105 -15.25 1.06 -3.03
C GLU A 105 -14.01 0.66 -2.22
N THR A 106 -13.40 1.64 -1.55
CA THR A 106 -12.15 1.48 -0.80
C THR A 106 -12.32 0.69 0.49
N ASP A 107 -13.44 0.84 1.20
CA ASP A 107 -13.69 0.17 2.49
C ASP A 107 -13.83 -1.35 2.36
N THR A 108 -14.40 -1.80 1.23
CA THR A 108 -14.50 -3.22 0.91
C THR A 108 -13.11 -3.82 0.70
N LEU A 109 -12.23 -3.11 0.00
CA LEU A 109 -10.86 -3.55 -0.24
C LEU A 109 -10.01 -3.52 1.03
N SER A 110 -10.10 -2.45 1.83
CA SER A 110 -9.33 -2.29 3.08
C SER A 110 -9.64 -3.42 4.07
N THR A 111 -10.92 -3.75 4.23
CA THR A 111 -11.38 -4.82 5.13
C THR A 111 -10.91 -6.19 4.64
N TYR A 112 -11.00 -6.44 3.33
CA TYR A 112 -10.46 -7.66 2.73
C TYR A 112 -8.95 -7.80 2.96
N LEU A 113 -8.19 -6.75 2.66
CA LEU A 113 -6.72 -6.75 2.78
C LEU A 113 -6.27 -7.00 4.22
N ARG A 114 -6.89 -6.33 5.21
CA ARG A 114 -6.58 -6.56 6.63
C ARG A 114 -6.77 -8.03 7.03
N ASN A 115 -7.89 -8.62 6.66
CA ASN A 115 -8.19 -10.03 6.97
C ASN A 115 -7.28 -11.00 6.22
N HIS A 116 -7.00 -10.72 4.94
CA HIS A 116 -6.16 -11.56 4.10
C HIS A 116 -4.70 -11.55 4.58
N LEU A 117 -4.16 -10.37 4.90
CA LEU A 117 -2.81 -10.21 5.44
C LEU A 117 -2.69 -10.89 6.80
N ALA A 118 -3.65 -10.68 7.70
CA ALA A 118 -3.68 -11.37 8.98
C ALA A 118 -3.69 -12.90 8.80
N ALA A 119 -4.56 -13.43 7.92
CA ALA A 119 -4.65 -14.89 7.71
C ALA A 119 -3.40 -15.51 7.08
N ARG A 120 -2.74 -14.81 6.13
CA ARG A 120 -1.57 -15.36 5.41
C ARG A 120 -0.24 -15.13 6.13
N LEU A 121 -0.11 -14.02 6.87
CA LEU A 121 1.16 -13.62 7.49
C LEU A 121 1.21 -13.92 9.00
N HIS A 122 0.11 -14.38 9.59
CA HIS A 122 0.09 -14.79 11.00
C HIS A 122 1.07 -15.94 11.25
N GLY A 123 2.00 -15.73 12.18
CA GLY A 123 3.04 -16.70 12.53
C GLY A 123 4.14 -16.89 11.49
N VAL A 124 4.13 -16.12 10.38
CA VAL A 124 5.19 -16.18 9.37
C VAL A 124 6.43 -15.45 9.89
N ALA A 125 7.57 -16.14 9.82
CA ALA A 125 8.88 -15.56 10.11
C ALA A 125 9.56 -15.08 8.82
N TRP A 126 10.45 -14.09 8.95
CA TRP A 126 11.26 -13.62 7.84
C TRP A 126 12.08 -14.78 7.23
N ASN A 127 12.06 -14.87 5.91
CA ASN A 127 12.78 -15.90 5.18
C ASN A 127 13.94 -15.29 4.39
N ARG A 128 15.14 -15.84 4.58
CA ARG A 128 16.34 -15.44 3.81
C ARG A 128 16.29 -15.92 2.36
N ASP A 129 15.45 -16.91 2.06
CA ASP A 129 15.21 -17.39 0.71
C ASP A 129 14.42 -16.35 -0.09
N LYS A 130 15.11 -15.62 -0.97
CA LYS A 130 14.51 -14.57 -1.81
C LYS A 130 13.36 -15.07 -2.66
N ASP A 131 13.41 -16.32 -3.11
CA ASP A 131 12.35 -16.92 -3.94
C ASP A 131 11.05 -17.14 -3.16
N LYS A 132 11.14 -17.55 -1.88
CA LYS A 132 9.96 -17.73 -1.02
C LYS A 132 9.32 -16.38 -0.70
N THR A 133 10.15 -15.38 -0.38
CA THR A 133 9.70 -14.00 -0.13
C THR A 133 9.04 -13.40 -1.38
N ARG A 134 9.61 -13.64 -2.58
CA ARG A 134 9.03 -13.21 -3.86
C ARG A 134 7.73 -13.94 -4.18
N ALA A 135 7.65 -15.24 -3.91
CA ALA A 135 6.43 -16.01 -4.12
C ALA A 135 5.30 -15.47 -3.22
N LEU A 136 5.58 -15.23 -1.94
CA LEU A 136 4.63 -14.65 -0.99
C LEU A 136 4.16 -13.27 -1.42
N THR A 137 5.06 -12.36 -1.80
CA THR A 137 4.67 -11.01 -2.23
C THR A 137 3.88 -11.03 -3.54
N THR A 138 4.22 -11.92 -4.46
CA THR A 138 3.48 -12.12 -5.72
C THR A 138 2.08 -12.66 -5.46
N GLU A 139 1.94 -13.62 -4.56
CA GLU A 139 0.65 -14.19 -4.18
C GLU A 139 -0.26 -13.11 -3.56
N LEU A 140 0.26 -12.33 -2.61
CA LEU A 140 -0.47 -11.22 -1.99
C LEU A 140 -0.89 -10.18 -3.03
N ALA A 141 0.00 -9.83 -3.95
CA ALA A 141 -0.28 -8.86 -5.01
C ALA A 141 -1.38 -9.36 -5.96
N GLN A 142 -1.33 -10.64 -6.35
CA GLN A 142 -2.34 -11.27 -7.21
C GLN A 142 -3.69 -11.33 -6.53
N SER A 143 -3.72 -11.74 -5.26
CA SER A 143 -4.94 -11.81 -4.44
C SER A 143 -5.59 -10.43 -4.28
N ALA A 144 -4.81 -9.40 -3.93
CA ALA A 144 -5.29 -8.03 -3.84
C ALA A 144 -5.85 -7.54 -5.18
N LYS A 145 -5.11 -7.74 -6.28
CA LYS A 145 -5.55 -7.34 -7.62
C LYS A 145 -6.81 -8.07 -8.07
N ALA A 146 -6.93 -9.36 -7.78
CA ALA A 146 -8.14 -10.13 -8.06
C ALA A 146 -9.35 -9.54 -7.34
N LYS A 147 -9.20 -9.13 -6.07
CA LYS A 147 -10.28 -8.47 -5.34
C LYS A 147 -10.65 -7.10 -5.91
N MET A 148 -9.66 -6.31 -6.35
CA MET A 148 -9.92 -5.04 -7.03
C MET A 148 -10.73 -5.21 -8.31
N LEU A 149 -10.42 -6.26 -9.09
CA LEU A 149 -11.17 -6.61 -10.31
C LEU A 149 -12.59 -7.08 -10.01
N GLU A 150 -12.82 -7.77 -8.88
CA GLU A 150 -14.16 -8.17 -8.45
C GLU A 150 -15.02 -6.96 -8.06
N ILE A 151 -14.44 -5.98 -7.36
CA ILE A 151 -15.14 -4.75 -6.95
C ILE A 151 -15.49 -3.89 -8.16
N ALA A 152 -14.52 -3.68 -9.07
CA ALA A 152 -14.72 -2.85 -10.26
C ALA A 152 -13.98 -3.47 -11.46
N PRO A 153 -14.65 -4.31 -12.27
CA PRO A 153 -14.01 -5.00 -13.38
C PRO A 153 -13.66 -4.08 -14.57
N ARG A 154 -14.22 -2.86 -14.61
CA ARG A 154 -14.06 -1.90 -15.73
C ARG A 154 -13.85 -0.48 -15.19
N GLY A 155 -13.26 0.37 -16.03
CA GLY A 155 -13.10 1.80 -15.75
C GLY A 155 -11.87 2.17 -14.91
N PHE A 156 -11.08 1.18 -14.47
CA PHE A 156 -9.87 1.39 -13.68
C PHE A 156 -8.71 0.53 -14.17
N LYS A 157 -7.50 1.08 -14.09
CA LYS A 157 -6.22 0.40 -14.14
C LYS A 157 -5.74 0.17 -12.73
N PHE A 158 -5.37 -1.08 -12.43
CA PHE A 158 -4.96 -1.48 -11.08
C PHE A 158 -3.45 -1.69 -10.99
N VAL A 159 -2.85 -1.03 -10.01
CA VAL A 159 -1.44 -1.21 -9.63
C VAL A 159 -1.39 -1.62 -8.17
N VAL A 160 -0.66 -2.70 -7.87
CA VAL A 160 -0.48 -3.18 -6.49
C VAL A 160 1.02 -3.24 -6.20
N ASN A 161 1.43 -2.58 -5.14
CA ASN A 161 2.78 -2.62 -4.61
C ASN A 161 2.77 -3.36 -3.28
N VAL A 162 3.57 -4.41 -3.15
CA VAL A 162 3.72 -5.18 -1.91
C VAL A 162 5.17 -5.10 -1.46
N GLN A 163 5.39 -4.58 -0.26
CA GLN A 163 6.69 -4.52 0.39
C GLN A 163 6.68 -5.46 1.58
N LEU A 164 7.67 -6.34 1.66
CA LEU A 164 7.87 -7.24 2.78
C LEU A 164 9.28 -7.02 3.32
N VAL A 165 9.38 -6.70 4.60
CA VAL A 165 10.60 -6.28 5.27
C VAL A 165 10.75 -7.06 6.58
N GLU A 166 11.99 -7.39 6.95
CA GLU A 166 12.28 -8.00 8.24
C GLU A 166 12.02 -7.00 9.39
N ASN A 167 11.36 -7.44 10.44
CA ASN A 167 11.18 -6.64 11.65
C ASN A 167 12.31 -6.95 12.64
N LEU A 168 13.26 -6.03 12.77
CA LEU A 168 14.32 -6.07 13.80
C LEU A 168 14.16 -4.94 14.81
N GLY A 169 12.96 -4.36 14.94
CA GLY A 169 12.72 -3.17 15.75
C GLY A 169 13.30 -1.89 15.15
N GLN A 170 13.70 -1.93 13.89
CA GLN A 170 14.22 -0.78 13.15
C GLN A 170 13.09 0.14 12.67
N GLY A 171 13.28 1.45 12.82
CA GLY A 171 12.42 2.45 12.20
C GLY A 171 12.70 2.54 10.71
N GLY A 172 11.69 2.31 9.88
CA GLY A 172 11.74 2.52 8.44
C GLY A 172 10.76 3.62 8.01
N ARG A 173 11.14 4.44 7.04
CA ARG A 173 10.23 5.38 6.36
C ARG A 173 10.08 4.96 4.90
N GLY A 174 8.86 4.62 4.51
CA GLY A 174 8.46 4.48 3.11
C GLY A 174 7.63 5.69 2.71
N ASP A 175 8.01 6.36 1.64
CA ASP A 175 7.27 7.49 1.08
C ASP A 175 6.96 7.20 -0.40
N MET A 176 5.81 7.67 -0.87
CA MET A 176 5.36 7.51 -2.25
C MET A 176 4.71 8.82 -2.69
N ALA A 177 5.24 9.41 -3.76
CA ALA A 177 4.64 10.58 -4.40
C ALA A 177 3.76 10.11 -5.58
N CYS A 178 2.51 10.57 -5.63
CA CYS A 178 1.57 10.27 -6.71
C CYS A 178 0.95 11.55 -7.26
N HIS A 179 0.80 11.62 -8.58
CA HIS A 179 0.02 12.65 -9.27
C HIS A 179 -1.21 11.94 -9.85
N TRP A 180 -2.38 12.19 -9.25
CA TRP A 180 -3.63 11.51 -9.55
C TRP A 180 -4.79 12.51 -9.62
N GLU A 181 -5.85 12.13 -10.31
CA GLU A 181 -7.09 12.91 -10.35
C GLU A 181 -7.94 12.56 -9.13
N GLU A 182 -8.89 13.43 -8.75
CA GLU A 182 -9.80 13.23 -7.61
C GLU A 182 -10.70 11.98 -7.72
N SER A 183 -10.70 11.33 -8.89
CA SER A 183 -11.41 10.09 -9.14
C SER A 183 -10.59 8.82 -8.94
N ASP A 184 -9.27 8.92 -8.92
CA ASP A 184 -8.44 7.74 -8.66
C ASP A 184 -8.55 7.43 -7.16
N GLN A 185 -8.20 6.22 -6.72
CA GLN A 185 -8.28 5.85 -5.31
C GLN A 185 -7.04 5.08 -4.89
N VAL A 186 -6.61 5.30 -3.64
CA VAL A 186 -5.50 4.58 -3.02
C VAL A 186 -5.96 3.94 -1.72
N VAL A 187 -5.61 2.66 -1.55
CA VAL A 187 -5.80 1.93 -0.29
C VAL A 187 -4.45 1.40 0.14
N GLN A 188 -4.05 1.71 1.35
CA GLN A 188 -2.81 1.23 1.94
C GLN A 188 -3.13 0.47 3.20
N GLU A 189 -2.65 -0.76 3.28
CA GLU A 189 -2.76 -1.61 4.45
C GLU A 189 -1.39 -2.03 4.95
N LEU A 190 -1.23 -1.99 6.27
CA LEU A 190 -0.02 -2.36 6.97
C LEU A 190 -0.32 -3.54 7.89
N TYR A 191 0.47 -4.60 7.76
CA TYR A 191 0.50 -5.71 8.69
C TYR A 191 1.88 -5.77 9.36
N SER A 192 1.88 -5.97 10.67
CA SER A 192 3.10 -6.12 11.45
C SER A 192 3.01 -7.32 12.39
N ASN A 193 4.13 -8.01 12.52
CA ASN A 193 4.38 -9.04 13.51
C ASN A 193 5.81 -8.86 14.05
N ASP A 194 6.21 -9.58 15.08
CA ASP A 194 7.54 -9.50 15.71
C ASP A 194 8.70 -9.78 14.75
N ARG A 195 8.44 -10.45 13.63
CA ARG A 195 9.46 -10.89 12.67
C ARG A 195 9.39 -10.20 11.31
N ILE A 196 8.24 -9.66 10.92
CA ILE A 196 8.02 -9.10 9.59
C ILE A 196 7.11 -7.88 9.63
N LEU A 197 7.34 -6.97 8.67
CA LEU A 197 6.47 -5.85 8.34
C LEU A 197 6.06 -6.02 6.86
N CYS A 198 4.77 -5.96 6.59
CA CYS A 198 4.24 -6.02 5.24
C CYS A 198 3.34 -4.82 4.95
N THR A 199 3.68 -4.07 3.91
CA THR A 199 2.87 -2.96 3.41
C THR A 199 2.31 -3.34 2.04
N VAL A 200 0.99 -3.23 1.89
CA VAL A 200 0.31 -3.39 0.61
C VAL A 200 -0.33 -2.08 0.23
N THR A 201 0.08 -1.51 -0.90
CA THR A 201 -0.49 -0.29 -1.46
C THR A 201 -1.15 -0.61 -2.78
N CYS A 202 -2.46 -0.39 -2.85
CA CYS A 202 -3.30 -0.63 -4.01
C CYS A 202 -3.75 0.71 -4.60
N PHE A 203 -3.52 0.89 -5.90
CA PHE A 203 -3.93 2.05 -6.66
C PHE A 203 -4.99 1.65 -7.69
N ALA A 204 -6.14 2.32 -7.66
CA ALA A 204 -7.18 2.25 -8.67
C ALA A 204 -7.17 3.55 -9.46
N VAL A 205 -6.51 3.56 -10.61
CA VAL A 205 -6.40 4.75 -11.47
C VAL A 205 -7.49 4.67 -12.52
N ARG A 206 -8.35 5.68 -12.61
CA ARG A 206 -9.44 5.69 -13.58
C ARG A 206 -8.87 5.68 -14.99
N ALA A 207 -9.33 4.73 -15.79
CA ALA A 207 -8.95 4.59 -17.19
C ALA A 207 -10.23 4.45 -18.03
N PHE A 208 -10.40 5.39 -18.95
CA PHE A 208 -11.55 5.47 -19.86
C PHE A 208 -11.50 4.37 -20.91
#